data_AF-A0AAN7QCI2-F1
#
_entry.id   AF-A0AAN7QCI2-F1
#
_cell.length_a   1.000
_cell.length_b   1.000
_cell.length_c   1.000
_cell.angle_alpha   90.00
_cell.angle_beta   90.00
_cell.angle_gamma   90.00
#
_symmetry.space_group_name_H-M   'P 1'
#
loop_
_entity.id
_entity.type
_entity.pdbx_description
1 polymer ?
#
loop_
_entity_poly.entity_id
_entity_poly.type
_entity_poly.pdbx_seq_one_letter_code
_entity_poly.pdbx_strand_id
1 'polypeptide(L)'
;MLAPIAAAVVVGFLGWAFQSLKPPPPKICGSPGGPPITSPRVRLSDGRHLSYREVGVPKEEANYRIIVIHGFDSSKDVNLPVSQELIEELRVYFLYFDRAGYGESDPNPSRTVKSEAIDIQELADKLQIGPQFYVIGISMGSYPVWSCLRYIPERLLGASLVVPFVHYWWPSFPSRLLSEGLRKLPASDQWTFRVAHYAPWLLYWWMTQKWFTSLSIMARNMKVFSHSDHEIIKKWMENPDPNQEKVRQQGFHESLVQDLIAGYSKWEFSPFDVKNPFSDRKGSVHIWQGFQDGIIPFEINRYISDKLPWIKYHEVPDKGHLLIFEAHLCEGILRALLLG
;
A
#
# COMPACT_ATOMS: atom_id res chain seq x y z
N MET A 1 -28.78 43.39 -20.53
CA MET A 1 -28.45 42.11 -21.18
C MET A 1 -27.13 41.48 -20.71
N LEU A 2 -26.12 42.25 -20.26
CA LEU A 2 -24.84 41.68 -19.81
C LEU A 2 -24.92 40.94 -18.46
N ALA A 3 -25.71 41.41 -17.51
CA ALA A 3 -25.81 40.78 -16.18
C ALA A 3 -26.40 39.35 -16.19
N PRO A 4 -27.50 39.05 -16.94
CA PRO A 4 -28.00 37.68 -17.07
C PRO A 4 -27.03 36.73 -17.77
N ILE A 5 -26.29 37.22 -18.77
CA ILE A 5 -25.27 36.43 -19.49
C ILE A 5 -24.09 36.13 -18.56
N ALA A 6 -23.61 37.14 -17.82
CA ALA A 6 -22.55 36.96 -16.83
C ALA A 6 -22.96 35.97 -15.73
N ALA A 7 -24.20 36.06 -15.23
CA ALA A 7 -24.73 35.12 -14.24
C ALA A 7 -24.80 33.69 -14.81
N ALA A 8 -25.28 33.50 -16.03
CA ALA A 8 -25.35 32.19 -16.68
C ALA A 8 -23.94 31.58 -16.89
N VAL A 9 -22.96 32.39 -17.28
CA VAL A 9 -21.55 31.94 -17.43
C VAL A 9 -20.97 31.52 -16.08
N VAL A 10 -21.19 32.30 -15.01
CA VAL A 10 -20.72 31.95 -13.66
C VAL A 10 -21.37 30.66 -13.17
N VAL A 11 -22.69 30.51 -13.31
CA VAL A 11 -23.40 29.29 -12.91
C VAL A 11 -22.93 28.07 -13.73
N GLY A 12 -22.74 28.24 -15.05
CA GLY A 12 -22.20 27.19 -15.90
C GLY A 12 -20.79 26.77 -15.48
N PHE A 13 -19.91 27.74 -15.18
CA PHE A 13 -18.57 27.47 -14.70
C PHE A 13 -18.56 26.78 -13.33
N LEU A 14 -19.39 27.22 -12.38
CA LEU A 14 -19.52 26.58 -11.07
C LEU A 14 -20.07 25.16 -11.19
N GLY A 15 -21.04 24.93 -12.08
CA GLY A 15 -21.57 23.61 -12.38
C GLY A 15 -20.51 22.67 -12.97
N TRP A 16 -19.74 23.15 -13.94
CA TRP A 16 -18.62 22.41 -14.52
C TRP A 16 -17.51 22.11 -13.51
N ALA A 17 -17.15 23.09 -12.68
CA ALA A 17 -16.17 22.91 -11.61
C ALA A 17 -16.65 21.86 -10.61
N PHE A 18 -17.91 21.94 -10.16
CA PHE A 18 -18.49 20.96 -9.25
C PHE A 18 -18.53 19.54 -9.82
N GLN A 19 -18.88 19.39 -11.11
CA GLN A 19 -18.85 18.09 -11.78
C GLN A 19 -17.42 17.54 -11.88
N SER A 20 -16.43 18.39 -12.15
CA SER A 20 -15.02 17.99 -12.27
C SER A 20 -14.41 17.53 -10.95
N LEU A 21 -14.96 17.97 -9.81
CA LEU A 21 -14.56 17.54 -8.47
C LEU A 21 -15.13 16.16 -8.09
N LYS A 22 -16.23 15.74 -8.73
CA LYS A 22 -16.91 14.50 -8.38
C LYS A 22 -16.30 13.31 -9.14
N PRO A 23 -15.82 12.28 -8.43
CA PRO A 23 -15.44 11.04 -9.09
C PRO A 23 -16.66 10.38 -9.76
N PRO A 24 -16.45 9.64 -10.86
CA PRO A 24 -17.50 8.80 -11.43
C PRO A 24 -17.89 7.68 -10.44
N PRO A 25 -19.10 7.12 -10.55
CA PRO A 25 -19.49 6.00 -9.71
C PRO A 25 -18.55 4.79 -9.91
N PRO A 26 -18.34 3.98 -8.86
CA PRO A 26 -17.47 2.81 -8.93
C PRO A 26 -18.02 1.77 -9.90
N LYS A 27 -17.12 1.13 -10.66
CA LYS A 27 -17.47 -0.01 -11.53
C LYS A 27 -17.30 -1.31 -10.77
N ILE A 28 -18.20 -1.59 -9.83
CA ILE A 28 -18.10 -2.75 -8.94
C ILE A 28 -18.04 -4.05 -9.75
N CYS A 29 -17.06 -4.91 -9.48
CA CYS A 29 -16.92 -6.19 -10.19
C CYS A 29 -18.15 -7.08 -9.99
N GLY A 30 -18.68 -7.64 -11.08
CA GLY A 30 -19.89 -8.47 -11.10
C GLY A 30 -21.22 -7.71 -11.06
N SER A 31 -21.22 -6.38 -10.97
CA SER A 31 -22.42 -5.56 -11.12
C SER A 31 -22.79 -5.36 -12.61
N PRO A 32 -24.06 -5.01 -12.95
CA PRO A 32 -24.42 -4.67 -14.32
C PRO A 32 -23.53 -3.56 -14.90
N GLY A 33 -22.79 -3.85 -15.97
CA GLY A 33 -21.84 -2.92 -16.58
C GLY A 33 -20.48 -2.79 -15.88
N GLY A 34 -20.26 -3.53 -14.79
CA GLY A 34 -18.97 -3.66 -14.12
C GLY A 34 -18.06 -4.73 -14.75
N PRO A 35 -16.77 -4.77 -14.40
CA PRO A 35 -15.85 -5.81 -14.83
C PRO A 35 -16.29 -7.20 -14.35
N PRO A 36 -15.91 -8.28 -15.04
CA PRO A 36 -16.19 -9.64 -14.59
C PRO A 36 -15.41 -9.98 -13.33
N ILE A 37 -15.95 -10.92 -12.55
CA ILE A 37 -15.22 -11.56 -11.45
C ILE A 37 -14.50 -12.76 -12.03
N THR A 38 -13.18 -12.81 -11.90
CA THR A 38 -12.34 -13.89 -12.44
C THR A 38 -11.49 -14.58 -11.39
N SER A 39 -11.40 -14.00 -10.18
CA SER A 39 -10.62 -14.52 -9.07
C SER A 39 -11.51 -14.96 -7.91
N PRO A 40 -11.05 -15.89 -7.05
CA PRO A 40 -11.71 -16.17 -5.78
C PRO A 40 -11.87 -14.92 -4.94
N ARG A 41 -12.99 -14.84 -4.21
CA ARG A 41 -13.28 -13.75 -3.29
C ARG A 41 -13.94 -14.26 -2.03
N VAL A 42 -13.71 -13.56 -0.93
CA VAL A 42 -14.34 -13.84 0.36
C VAL A 42 -15.21 -12.66 0.77
N ARG A 43 -16.38 -12.94 1.35
CA ARG A 43 -17.31 -11.91 1.82
C ARG A 43 -17.03 -11.58 3.30
N LEU A 44 -16.79 -10.30 3.57
CA LEU A 44 -16.61 -9.74 4.91
C LEU A 44 -17.95 -9.54 5.62
N SER A 45 -17.88 -9.28 6.92
CA SER A 45 -19.06 -9.04 7.77
C SER A 45 -19.90 -7.83 7.34
N ASP A 46 -19.26 -6.79 6.77
CA ASP A 46 -19.92 -5.59 6.24
C ASP A 46 -20.51 -5.79 4.83
N GLY A 47 -20.35 -6.98 4.25
CA GLY A 47 -20.89 -7.36 2.95
C GLY A 47 -19.96 -7.12 1.77
N ARG A 48 -18.84 -6.41 1.93
CA ARG A 48 -17.81 -6.27 0.89
C ARG A 48 -17.12 -7.60 0.61
N HIS A 49 -16.56 -7.72 -0.59
CA HIS A 49 -15.72 -8.85 -0.98
C HIS A 49 -14.26 -8.45 -1.06
N LEU A 50 -13.37 -9.30 -0.56
CA LEU A 50 -11.94 -9.22 -0.84
C LEU A 50 -11.54 -10.33 -1.79
N SER A 51 -10.91 -9.98 -2.91
CA SER A 51 -10.32 -10.94 -3.84
C SER A 51 -8.93 -11.34 -3.41
N TYR A 52 -8.61 -12.62 -3.57
CA TYR A 52 -7.35 -13.18 -3.08
C TYR A 52 -6.75 -14.22 -4.04
N ARG A 53 -5.47 -14.50 -3.82
CA ARG A 53 -4.67 -15.50 -4.55
C ARG A 53 -3.78 -16.24 -3.56
N GLU A 54 -3.78 -17.56 -3.65
CA GLU A 54 -2.99 -18.45 -2.79
C GLU A 54 -1.80 -19.00 -3.58
N VAL A 55 -0.61 -19.02 -2.98
CA VAL A 55 0.64 -19.49 -3.61
C VAL A 55 1.49 -20.22 -2.57
N GLY A 56 2.23 -21.26 -2.99
CA GLY A 56 3.16 -22.00 -2.15
C GLY A 56 2.63 -23.39 -1.80
N VAL A 57 3.06 -23.94 -0.66
CA VAL A 57 2.58 -25.26 -0.21
C VAL A 57 1.11 -25.18 0.24
N PRO A 58 0.35 -26.29 0.25
CA PRO A 58 -1.01 -26.31 0.78
C PRO A 58 -1.07 -25.74 2.20
N LYS A 59 -2.14 -24.99 2.51
CA LYS A 59 -2.29 -24.27 3.78
C LYS A 59 -2.23 -25.20 5.00
N GLU A 60 -2.73 -26.42 4.87
CA GLU A 60 -2.76 -27.47 5.90
C GLU A 60 -1.37 -28.02 6.19
N GLU A 61 -0.47 -27.90 5.23
CA GLU A 61 0.89 -28.40 5.22
C GLU A 61 1.94 -27.34 5.59
N ALA A 62 1.52 -26.07 5.66
CA ALA A 62 2.38 -24.93 5.87
C ALA A 62 2.85 -24.77 7.33
N ASN A 63 4.16 -24.53 7.49
CA ASN A 63 4.73 -24.07 8.76
C ASN A 63 4.51 -22.57 8.94
N TYR A 64 4.63 -21.81 7.84
CA TYR A 64 4.53 -20.36 7.84
C TYR A 64 3.43 -19.91 6.90
N ARG A 65 2.46 -19.17 7.43
CA ARG A 65 1.34 -18.58 6.67
C ARG A 65 1.53 -17.08 6.64
N ILE A 66 1.72 -16.53 5.45
CA ILE A 66 2.12 -15.14 5.24
C ILE A 66 1.04 -14.44 4.43
N ILE A 67 0.48 -13.36 4.97
CA ILE A 67 -0.40 -12.46 4.23
C ILE A 67 0.47 -11.36 3.63
N VAL A 68 0.48 -11.27 2.30
CA VAL A 68 1.24 -10.25 1.55
C VAL A 68 0.31 -9.11 1.15
N ILE A 69 0.72 -7.90 1.52
CA ILE A 69 -0.04 -6.66 1.34
C ILE A 69 0.67 -5.82 0.30
N HIS A 70 0.06 -5.72 -0.89
CA HIS A 70 0.66 -5.04 -2.03
C HIS A 70 0.74 -3.52 -1.85
N GLY A 71 1.61 -2.88 -2.64
CA GLY A 71 1.83 -1.44 -2.63
C GLY A 71 0.79 -0.63 -3.38
N PHE A 72 1.12 0.64 -3.63
CA PHE A 72 0.32 1.55 -4.43
C PHE A 72 0.29 1.06 -5.88
N ASP A 73 -0.88 1.14 -6.52
CA ASP A 73 -1.03 0.74 -7.93
C ASP A 73 -0.54 -0.69 -8.23
N SER A 74 -0.85 -1.61 -7.33
CA SER A 74 -0.50 -3.02 -7.41
C SER A 74 -1.72 -3.88 -7.04
N SER A 75 -1.59 -5.19 -7.05
CA SER A 75 -2.69 -6.12 -6.77
C SER A 75 -2.17 -7.38 -6.07
N LYS A 76 -3.08 -8.30 -5.76
CA LYS A 76 -2.77 -9.67 -5.32
C LYS A 76 -1.89 -10.45 -6.30
N ASP A 77 -1.76 -9.99 -7.54
CA ASP A 77 -0.99 -10.64 -8.60
C ASP A 77 0.49 -10.26 -8.57
N VAL A 78 0.91 -9.39 -7.63
CA VAL A 78 2.33 -9.12 -7.38
C VAL A 78 3.08 -10.43 -7.15
N ASN A 79 4.17 -10.64 -7.89
CA ASN A 79 4.95 -11.85 -7.81
C ASN A 79 6.25 -11.59 -7.06
N LEU A 80 6.41 -12.21 -5.89
CA LEU A 80 7.66 -12.15 -5.14
C LEU A 80 8.64 -13.19 -5.72
N PRO A 81 9.89 -12.79 -6.05
CA PRO A 81 10.88 -13.68 -6.68
C PRO A 81 11.53 -14.61 -5.64
N VAL A 82 10.73 -15.49 -5.06
CA VAL A 82 11.15 -16.50 -4.07
C VAL A 82 11.34 -17.82 -4.79
N SER A 83 12.45 -18.51 -4.58
CA SER A 83 12.67 -19.82 -5.18
C SER A 83 11.66 -20.86 -4.68
N GLN A 84 11.30 -21.80 -5.56
CA GLN A 84 10.41 -22.90 -5.18
C GLN A 84 11.06 -23.77 -4.10
N GLU A 85 12.39 -23.94 -4.17
CA GLU A 85 13.18 -24.67 -3.18
C GLU A 85 13.02 -24.06 -1.79
N LEU A 86 13.06 -22.74 -1.66
CA LEU A 86 12.88 -22.07 -0.36
C LEU A 86 11.45 -22.20 0.16
N ILE A 87 10.46 -22.07 -0.72
CA ILE A 87 9.04 -22.24 -0.38
C ILE A 87 8.80 -23.64 0.17
N GLU A 88 9.39 -24.67 -0.45
CA GLU A 88 9.27 -26.06 -0.02
C GLU A 88 10.07 -26.35 1.25
N GLU A 89 11.32 -25.88 1.34
CA GLU A 89 12.22 -26.01 2.50
C GLU A 89 11.53 -25.51 3.77
N LEU A 90 10.97 -24.30 3.70
CA LEU A 90 10.34 -23.65 4.85
C LEU A 90 8.85 -23.98 4.97
N ARG A 91 8.24 -24.61 3.96
CA ARG A 91 6.80 -24.92 3.91
C ARG A 91 5.97 -23.64 4.03
N VAL A 92 6.23 -22.69 3.14
CA VAL A 92 5.59 -21.37 3.14
C VAL A 92 4.31 -21.40 2.32
N TYR A 93 3.24 -20.87 2.91
CA TYR A 93 2.00 -20.52 2.25
C TYR A 93 1.86 -19.00 2.21
N PHE A 94 1.66 -18.45 1.01
CA PHE A 94 1.37 -17.05 0.78
C PHE A 94 -0.10 -16.84 0.45
N LEU A 95 -0.71 -15.89 1.14
CA LEU A 95 -2.01 -15.32 0.79
C LEU A 95 -1.79 -13.88 0.32
N TYR A 96 -2.07 -13.64 -0.95
CA TYR A 96 -2.14 -12.30 -1.52
C TYR A 96 -3.61 -11.88 -1.61
N PHE A 97 -3.91 -10.60 -1.39
CA PHE A 97 -5.27 -10.08 -1.60
C PHE A 97 -5.24 -8.69 -2.21
N ASP A 98 -6.29 -8.35 -2.95
CA ASP A 98 -6.50 -7.01 -3.46
C ASP A 98 -6.98 -6.14 -2.30
N ARG A 99 -6.29 -5.04 -2.01
CA ARG A 99 -6.77 -4.05 -1.02
C ARG A 99 -8.07 -3.41 -1.51
N ALA A 100 -8.85 -2.83 -0.61
CA ALA A 100 -10.15 -2.23 -0.94
C ALA A 100 -10.07 -1.28 -2.14
N GLY A 101 -10.90 -1.52 -3.17
CA GLY A 101 -10.97 -0.74 -4.39
C GLY A 101 -9.95 -1.09 -5.49
N TYR A 102 -8.96 -1.94 -5.18
CA TYR A 102 -8.04 -2.51 -6.16
C TYR A 102 -8.59 -3.81 -6.75
N GLY A 103 -8.19 -4.11 -7.99
CA GLY A 103 -8.46 -5.39 -8.64
C GLY A 103 -9.93 -5.78 -8.56
N GLU A 104 -10.24 -6.89 -7.91
CA GLU A 104 -11.60 -7.42 -7.75
C GLU A 104 -12.17 -7.30 -6.32
N SER A 105 -11.47 -6.60 -5.42
CA SER A 105 -11.96 -6.30 -4.06
C SER A 105 -12.88 -5.10 -4.04
N ASP A 106 -14.06 -5.24 -3.44
CA ASP A 106 -15.05 -4.18 -3.39
C ASP A 106 -14.46 -2.91 -2.73
N PRO A 107 -14.81 -1.71 -3.22
CA PRO A 107 -14.34 -0.47 -2.61
C PRO A 107 -14.84 -0.30 -1.18
N ASN A 108 -14.08 0.45 -0.37
CA ASN A 108 -14.48 0.85 0.97
C ASN A 108 -14.53 2.39 1.05
N PRO A 109 -15.70 3.03 0.86
CA PRO A 109 -15.83 4.48 0.95
C PRO A 109 -15.52 5.04 2.35
N SER A 110 -15.60 4.20 3.38
CA SER A 110 -15.33 4.53 4.79
C SER A 110 -13.94 4.04 5.22
N ARG A 111 -13.02 3.84 4.27
CA ARG A 111 -11.68 3.30 4.52
C ARG A 111 -10.93 4.17 5.53
N THR A 112 -10.39 3.52 6.54
CA THR A 112 -9.51 4.10 7.54
C THR A 112 -8.29 3.20 7.72
N VAL A 113 -7.25 3.70 8.38
CA VAL A 113 -6.12 2.84 8.77
C VAL A 113 -6.62 1.65 9.58
N LYS A 114 -7.50 1.87 10.58
CA LYS A 114 -8.06 0.82 11.43
C LYS A 114 -8.80 -0.25 10.64
N SER A 115 -9.61 0.13 9.64
CA SER A 115 -10.38 -0.85 8.86
C SER A 115 -9.48 -1.83 8.10
N GLU A 116 -8.25 -1.45 7.73
CA GLU A 116 -7.31 -2.39 7.08
C GLU A 116 -6.99 -3.60 7.96
N ALA A 117 -6.75 -3.39 9.26
CA ALA A 117 -6.47 -4.49 10.17
C ALA A 117 -7.70 -5.40 10.35
N ILE A 118 -8.90 -4.81 10.38
CA ILE A 118 -10.14 -5.58 10.47
C ILE A 118 -10.36 -6.40 9.20
N ASP A 119 -10.15 -5.81 8.02
CA ASP A 119 -10.23 -6.50 6.73
C ASP A 119 -9.25 -7.68 6.66
N ILE A 120 -8.00 -7.50 7.09
CA ILE A 120 -6.98 -8.55 7.14
C ILE A 120 -7.35 -9.64 8.16
N GLN A 121 -7.86 -9.26 9.33
CA GLN A 121 -8.31 -10.23 10.34
C GLN A 121 -9.47 -11.07 9.82
N GLU A 122 -10.49 -10.44 9.24
CA GLU A 122 -11.65 -11.13 8.68
C GLU A 122 -11.26 -12.01 7.49
N LEU A 123 -10.37 -11.53 6.61
CA LEU A 123 -9.81 -12.33 5.53
C LEU A 123 -9.16 -13.61 6.08
N ALA A 124 -8.31 -13.48 7.10
CA ALA A 124 -7.65 -14.60 7.74
C ALA A 124 -8.63 -15.58 8.39
N ASP A 125 -9.66 -15.06 9.08
CA ASP A 125 -10.68 -15.87 9.77
C ASP A 125 -11.55 -16.63 8.77
N LYS A 126 -12.05 -15.95 7.73
CA LYS A 126 -12.93 -16.54 6.72
C LYS A 126 -12.22 -17.58 5.86
N LEU A 127 -10.93 -17.37 5.56
CA LEU A 127 -10.11 -18.33 4.82
C LEU A 127 -9.44 -19.37 5.73
N GLN A 128 -9.70 -19.31 7.04
CA GLN A 128 -9.16 -20.25 8.02
C GLN A 128 -7.63 -20.35 7.96
N ILE A 129 -6.96 -19.19 7.87
CA ILE A 129 -5.49 -19.09 7.88
C ILE A 129 -4.93 -19.48 9.26
N GLY A 130 -5.76 -19.43 10.30
CA GLY A 130 -5.40 -19.82 11.65
C GLY A 130 -5.42 -18.63 12.62
N PRO A 131 -5.19 -18.90 13.91
CA PRO A 131 -5.30 -17.88 14.95
C PRO A 131 -4.21 -16.81 14.83
N GLN A 132 -3.05 -17.14 14.26
CA GLN A 132 -1.95 -16.20 14.07
C GLN A 132 -1.27 -16.43 12.72
N PHE A 133 -0.70 -15.36 12.15
CA PHE A 133 -0.08 -15.36 10.83
C PHE A 133 1.04 -14.31 10.75
N TYR A 134 1.86 -14.39 9.72
CA TYR A 134 2.87 -13.37 9.40
C TYR A 134 2.30 -12.39 8.39
N VAL A 135 2.80 -11.15 8.40
CA VAL A 135 2.43 -10.14 7.40
C VAL A 135 3.67 -9.54 6.73
N ILE A 136 3.59 -9.30 5.43
CA ILE A 136 4.58 -8.54 4.67
C ILE A 136 3.86 -7.39 3.97
N GLY A 137 4.20 -6.15 4.32
CA GLY A 137 3.64 -4.96 3.71
C GLY A 137 4.67 -4.23 2.85
N ILE A 138 4.35 -4.04 1.58
CA ILE A 138 5.26 -3.47 0.58
C ILE A 138 4.85 -2.04 0.29
N SER A 139 5.75 -1.06 0.48
CA SER A 139 5.49 0.34 0.15
C SER A 139 4.24 0.86 0.84
N MET A 140 3.20 1.22 0.09
CA MET A 140 1.90 1.61 0.64
C MET A 140 1.19 0.50 1.43
N GLY A 141 1.48 -0.77 1.14
CA GLY A 141 1.03 -1.93 1.92
C GLY A 141 1.63 -2.00 3.33
N SER A 142 2.56 -1.11 3.69
CA SER A 142 3.13 -1.01 5.02
C SER A 142 2.23 -0.26 6.02
N TYR A 143 1.33 0.64 5.61
CA TYR A 143 0.41 1.26 6.57
C TYR A 143 -0.68 0.30 7.08
N PRO A 144 -1.20 -0.66 6.28
CA PRO A 144 -1.97 -1.78 6.82
C PRO A 144 -1.18 -2.60 7.83
N VAL A 145 0.14 -2.80 7.66
CA VAL A 145 0.96 -3.49 8.67
C VAL A 145 1.01 -2.72 9.99
N TRP A 146 1.21 -1.39 9.94
CA TRP A 146 1.10 -0.54 11.13
C TRP A 146 -0.27 -0.64 11.79
N SER A 147 -1.34 -0.75 11.00
CA SER A 147 -2.68 -1.02 11.51
C SER A 147 -2.77 -2.37 12.22
N CYS A 148 -2.23 -3.44 11.63
CA CYS A 148 -2.23 -4.76 12.25
C CYS A 148 -1.47 -4.77 13.57
N LEU A 149 -0.28 -4.15 13.60
CA LEU A 149 0.53 -4.01 14.82
C LEU A 149 -0.20 -3.22 15.92
N ARG A 150 -1.07 -2.28 15.54
CA ARG A 150 -1.81 -1.45 16.49
C ARG A 150 -3.07 -2.13 17.02
N TYR A 151 -3.86 -2.76 16.15
CA TYR A 151 -5.24 -3.16 16.45
C TYR A 151 -5.45 -4.66 16.59
N ILE A 152 -4.58 -5.49 15.99
CA ILE A 152 -4.65 -6.95 16.09
C ILE A 152 -3.28 -7.59 16.41
N PRO A 153 -2.45 -7.01 17.30
CA PRO A 153 -1.07 -7.48 17.52
C PRO A 153 -1.00 -8.95 17.95
N GLU A 154 -2.02 -9.46 18.63
CA GLU A 154 -2.12 -10.84 19.06
C GLU A 154 -2.28 -11.83 17.90
N ARG A 155 -2.75 -11.37 16.74
CA ARG A 155 -2.90 -12.17 15.51
C ARG A 155 -1.58 -12.31 14.74
N LEU A 156 -0.52 -11.59 15.12
CA LEU A 156 0.74 -11.59 14.39
C LEU A 156 1.76 -12.57 15.01
N LEU A 157 2.46 -13.30 14.15
CA LEU A 157 3.69 -14.07 14.49
C LEU A 157 4.97 -13.31 14.13
N GLY A 158 4.86 -12.36 13.21
CA GLY A 158 5.94 -11.49 12.76
C GLY A 158 5.44 -10.52 11.69
N ALA A 159 6.16 -9.43 11.48
CA ALA A 159 5.83 -8.45 10.46
C ALA A 159 7.08 -7.93 9.74
N SER A 160 7.04 -7.84 8.41
CA SER A 160 8.05 -7.13 7.63
C SER A 160 7.41 -5.98 6.87
N LEU A 161 7.93 -4.77 7.06
CA LEU A 161 7.61 -3.60 6.27
C LEU A 161 8.76 -3.35 5.31
N VAL A 162 8.49 -3.41 4.01
CA VAL A 162 9.51 -3.30 2.96
C VAL A 162 9.30 -2.01 2.19
N VAL A 163 10.35 -1.18 2.12
CA VAL A 163 10.36 0.21 1.61
C VAL A 163 9.16 1.03 2.10
N PRO A 164 8.91 1.07 3.43
CA PRO A 164 7.60 1.41 3.95
C PRO A 164 7.21 2.86 3.70
N PHE A 165 5.94 3.03 3.32
CA PHE A 165 5.26 4.33 3.30
C PHE A 165 5.46 5.11 4.61
N VAL A 166 5.63 6.43 4.48
CA VAL A 166 5.74 7.37 5.59
C VAL A 166 4.68 8.46 5.53
N HIS A 167 4.09 8.78 6.69
CA HIS A 167 3.14 9.87 6.79
C HIS A 167 3.82 11.14 7.30
N TYR A 168 3.86 12.17 6.46
CA TYR A 168 4.54 13.45 6.77
C TYR A 168 3.83 14.37 7.78
N TRP A 169 2.79 13.86 8.45
CA TRP A 169 2.01 14.58 9.47
C TRP A 169 1.68 13.70 10.68
N TRP A 170 2.45 12.61 10.89
CA TRP A 170 2.28 11.81 12.10
C TRP A 170 2.44 12.68 13.36
N PRO A 171 1.56 12.51 14.36
CA PRO A 171 1.73 13.17 15.65
C PRO A 171 3.01 12.66 16.34
N SER A 172 3.57 13.43 17.27
CA SER A 172 4.72 13.04 18.09
C SER A 172 6.08 12.94 17.36
N PHE A 173 6.14 13.18 16.06
CA PHE A 173 7.39 13.30 15.31
C PHE A 173 7.92 14.74 15.34
N PRO A 174 9.25 14.96 15.31
CA PRO A 174 9.81 16.28 15.11
C PRO A 174 9.32 16.87 13.78
N SER A 175 8.63 18.01 13.84
CA SER A 175 8.06 18.66 12.63
C SER A 175 9.13 18.95 11.57
N ARG A 176 10.34 19.31 12.01
CA ARG A 176 11.49 19.53 11.14
C ARG A 176 11.83 18.29 10.31
N LEU A 177 11.94 17.11 10.96
CA LEU A 177 12.24 15.85 10.29
C LEU A 177 11.21 15.52 9.21
N LEU A 178 9.92 15.60 9.53
CA LEU A 178 8.84 15.33 8.58
C LEU A 178 8.85 16.32 7.42
N SER A 179 9.07 17.62 7.70
CA SER A 179 9.11 18.66 6.69
C SER A 179 10.32 18.56 5.76
N GLU A 180 11.49 18.16 6.28
CA GLU A 180 12.70 17.94 5.50
C GLU A 180 12.57 16.68 4.65
N GLY A 181 11.99 15.60 5.19
CA GLY A 181 11.65 14.39 4.44
C GLY A 181 10.72 14.69 3.26
N LEU A 182 9.62 15.42 3.50
CA LEU A 182 8.69 15.83 2.45
C LEU A 182 9.39 16.68 1.37
N ARG A 183 10.28 17.60 1.77
CA ARG A 183 10.99 18.49 0.84
C ARG A 183 11.97 17.76 -0.10
N LYS A 184 12.38 16.53 0.23
CA LYS A 184 13.23 15.71 -0.65
C LYS A 184 12.47 15.13 -1.84
N LEU A 185 11.15 15.02 -1.73
CA LEU A 185 10.32 14.49 -2.79
C LEU A 185 10.16 15.49 -3.96
N PRO A 186 9.82 15.01 -5.16
CA PRO A 186 9.41 15.89 -6.25
C PRO A 186 8.29 16.85 -5.84
N ALA A 187 8.31 18.06 -6.39
CA ALA A 187 7.31 19.09 -6.05
C ALA A 187 5.86 18.62 -6.32
N SER A 188 5.65 17.79 -7.34
CA SER A 188 4.35 17.16 -7.62
C SER A 188 3.82 16.36 -6.43
N ASP A 189 4.68 15.52 -5.86
CA ASP A 189 4.32 14.57 -4.82
C ASP A 189 4.10 15.30 -3.50
N GLN A 190 4.98 16.27 -3.23
CA GLN A 190 4.85 17.23 -2.16
C GLN A 190 3.46 17.90 -2.13
N TRP A 191 2.98 18.39 -3.27
CA TRP A 191 1.67 19.02 -3.35
C TRP A 191 0.52 18.02 -3.29
N THR A 192 0.64 16.89 -3.98
CA THR A 192 -0.38 15.84 -3.96
C THR A 192 -0.62 15.32 -2.55
N PHE A 193 0.42 15.08 -1.76
CA PHE A 193 0.27 14.62 -0.39
C PHE A 193 -0.35 15.70 0.50
N ARG A 194 -0.03 16.99 0.27
CA ARG A 194 -0.70 18.12 0.96
C ARG A 194 -2.18 18.18 0.61
N VAL A 195 -2.56 17.99 -0.65
CA VAL A 195 -3.97 17.94 -1.06
C VAL A 195 -4.66 16.74 -0.42
N ALA A 196 -4.04 15.56 -0.44
CA ALA A 196 -4.58 14.37 0.20
C ALA A 196 -4.83 14.57 1.71
N HIS A 197 -3.92 15.28 2.39
CA HIS A 197 -4.03 15.54 3.83
C HIS A 197 -5.01 16.65 4.19
N TYR A 198 -4.88 17.83 3.55
CA TYR A 198 -5.62 19.04 3.95
C TYR A 198 -6.93 19.26 3.19
N ALA A 199 -7.06 18.72 1.98
CA ALA A 199 -8.22 18.90 1.12
C ALA A 199 -8.54 17.62 0.33
N PRO A 200 -8.78 16.47 1.01
CA PRO A 200 -8.99 15.17 0.34
C PRO A 200 -10.14 15.18 -0.67
N TRP A 201 -11.16 16.02 -0.46
CA TRP A 201 -12.28 16.22 -1.38
C TRP A 201 -11.86 16.74 -2.77
N LEU A 202 -10.69 17.39 -2.87
CA LEU A 202 -10.13 17.91 -4.13
C LEU A 202 -9.20 16.89 -4.81
N LEU A 203 -8.81 15.82 -4.11
CA LEU A 203 -7.72 14.95 -4.57
C LEU A 203 -8.04 14.25 -5.90
N TYR A 204 -9.29 13.84 -6.11
CA TYR A 204 -9.71 13.22 -7.38
C TYR A 204 -9.43 14.14 -8.57
N TRP A 205 -9.92 15.37 -8.52
CA TRP A 205 -9.67 16.37 -9.57
C TRP A 205 -8.18 16.66 -9.71
N TRP A 206 -7.48 16.86 -8.59
CA TRP A 206 -6.04 17.15 -8.57
C TRP A 206 -5.22 16.07 -9.28
N MET A 207 -5.60 14.80 -9.12
CA MET A 207 -4.91 13.67 -9.72
C MET A 207 -5.31 13.38 -11.15
N THR A 208 -6.48 13.84 -11.61
CA THR A 208 -7.03 13.52 -12.94
C THR A 208 -6.98 14.67 -13.94
N GLN A 209 -6.72 15.90 -13.48
CA GLN A 209 -6.44 17.04 -14.36
C GLN A 209 -5.20 16.78 -15.24
N LYS A 210 -5.08 17.53 -16.35
CA LYS A 210 -4.02 17.35 -17.37
C LYS A 210 -3.05 18.53 -17.48
N TRP A 211 -3.19 19.54 -16.63
CA TRP A 211 -2.40 20.77 -16.64
C TRP A 211 -1.01 20.60 -16.00
N PHE A 212 -0.87 19.65 -15.07
CA PHE A 212 0.41 19.35 -14.44
C PHE A 212 0.49 17.88 -14.01
N THR A 213 1.72 17.41 -13.81
CA THR A 213 1.98 16.08 -13.22
C THR A 213 1.57 16.09 -11.75
N SER A 214 0.59 15.26 -11.40
CA SER A 214 0.14 15.12 -10.01
C SER A 214 1.09 14.26 -9.18
N LEU A 215 1.53 13.11 -9.69
CA LEU A 215 2.36 12.18 -8.92
C LEU A 215 3.50 11.61 -9.79
N SER A 216 4.73 11.66 -9.27
CA SER A 216 5.95 11.33 -10.00
C SER A 216 6.00 9.85 -10.42
N ILE A 217 5.61 8.95 -9.52
CA ILE A 217 5.57 7.50 -9.77
C ILE A 217 4.57 7.15 -10.89
N MET A 218 3.45 7.86 -10.95
CA MET A 218 2.45 7.67 -12.00
C MET A 218 2.90 8.24 -13.34
N ALA A 219 3.66 9.35 -13.31
CA ALA A 219 4.24 9.94 -14.51
C ALA A 219 5.47 9.17 -15.03
N ARG A 220 5.81 8.02 -14.42
CA ARG A 220 6.99 7.21 -14.74
C ARG A 220 8.26 8.06 -14.76
N ASN A 221 8.37 8.99 -13.81
CA ASN A 221 9.54 9.84 -13.70
C ASN A 221 10.74 9.01 -13.23
N MET A 222 11.55 8.52 -14.18
CA MET A 222 12.69 7.64 -13.90
C MET A 222 13.73 8.23 -12.93
N LYS A 223 13.70 9.55 -12.66
CA LYS A 223 14.62 10.22 -11.73
C LYS A 223 14.40 9.85 -10.26
N VAL A 224 13.23 9.34 -9.88
CA VAL A 224 12.97 8.91 -8.48
C VAL A 224 13.44 7.49 -8.21
N PHE A 225 13.81 6.76 -9.26
CA PHE A 225 14.26 5.38 -9.18
C PHE A 225 15.79 5.35 -9.19
N SER A 226 16.35 4.49 -8.35
CA SER A 226 17.79 4.24 -8.29
C SER A 226 18.26 3.45 -9.53
N HIS A 227 19.58 3.31 -9.68
CA HIS A 227 20.15 2.47 -10.73
C HIS A 227 19.67 1.01 -10.62
N SER A 228 19.56 0.45 -9.40
CA SER A 228 19.06 -0.92 -9.22
C SER A 228 17.60 -1.06 -9.65
N ASP A 229 16.79 -0.04 -9.39
CA ASP A 229 15.38 -0.03 -9.78
C ASP A 229 15.22 0.02 -11.32
N HIS A 230 16.10 0.73 -12.02
CA HIS A 230 16.07 0.82 -13.49
C HIS A 230 16.25 -0.54 -14.15
N GLU A 231 17.10 -1.40 -13.61
CA GLU A 231 17.29 -2.77 -14.13
C GLU A 231 16.03 -3.63 -13.98
N ILE A 232 15.29 -3.48 -12.88
CA ILE A 232 14.01 -4.17 -12.67
C ILE A 232 12.94 -3.62 -13.62
N ILE A 233 12.84 -2.29 -13.73
CA ILE A 233 11.88 -1.62 -14.62
C ILE A 233 12.11 -2.04 -16.07
N LYS A 234 13.37 -2.13 -16.51
CA LYS A 234 13.72 -2.58 -17.86
C LYS A 234 13.18 -3.99 -18.13
N LYS A 235 13.37 -4.94 -17.20
CA LYS A 235 12.85 -6.31 -17.33
C LYS A 235 11.31 -6.35 -17.41
N TRP A 236 10.63 -5.51 -16.65
CA TRP A 236 9.17 -5.38 -16.70
C TRP A 236 8.68 -4.72 -17.99
N MET A 237 9.45 -3.79 -18.57
CA MET A 237 9.13 -3.22 -19.87
C MET A 237 9.29 -4.24 -21.00
N GLU A 238 10.27 -5.13 -20.90
CA GLU A 238 10.48 -6.23 -21.83
C GLU A 238 9.39 -7.31 -21.71
N ASN A 239 8.86 -7.53 -20.49
CA ASN A 239 7.79 -8.49 -20.20
C ASN A 239 6.67 -7.84 -19.37
N PRO A 240 5.82 -7.01 -20.00
CA PRO A 240 4.77 -6.30 -19.29
C PRO A 240 3.73 -7.28 -18.75
N ASP A 241 3.32 -7.08 -17.50
CA ASP A 241 2.26 -7.88 -16.91
C ASP A 241 0.92 -7.55 -17.60
N PRO A 242 0.26 -8.54 -18.23
CA PRO A 242 -1.00 -8.32 -18.96
C PRO A 242 -2.16 -7.93 -18.05
N ASN A 243 -2.03 -8.12 -16.73
CA ASN A 243 -3.08 -7.80 -15.76
C ASN A 243 -2.93 -6.41 -15.13
N GLN A 244 -1.93 -5.62 -15.51
CA GLN A 244 -1.70 -4.28 -14.93
C GLN A 244 -2.92 -3.36 -15.05
N GLU A 245 -3.66 -3.42 -16.16
CA GLU A 245 -4.87 -2.61 -16.33
C GLU A 245 -6.02 -3.04 -15.39
N LYS A 246 -6.01 -4.30 -14.94
CA LYS A 246 -7.04 -4.83 -14.03
C LYS A 246 -6.90 -4.27 -12.61
N VAL A 247 -5.70 -3.82 -12.23
CA VAL A 247 -5.42 -3.20 -10.92
C VAL A 247 -6.42 -2.09 -10.59
N ARG A 248 -6.80 -1.29 -11.61
CA ARG A 248 -7.67 -0.11 -11.46
C ARG A 248 -9.05 -0.30 -12.08
N GLN A 249 -9.46 -1.53 -12.40
CA GLN A 249 -10.66 -1.79 -13.22
C GLN A 249 -11.97 -1.27 -12.61
N GLN A 250 -12.02 -1.11 -11.29
CA GLN A 250 -13.18 -0.56 -10.58
C GLN A 250 -13.23 0.96 -10.58
N GLY A 251 -12.14 1.62 -11.00
CA GLY A 251 -12.04 3.06 -11.15
C GLY A 251 -10.78 3.63 -10.51
N PHE A 252 -10.28 4.71 -11.12
CA PHE A 252 -9.11 5.45 -10.63
C PHE A 252 -9.33 6.03 -9.22
N HIS A 253 -10.56 6.46 -8.91
CA HIS A 253 -10.89 7.01 -7.61
C HIS A 253 -10.83 5.94 -6.51
N GLU A 254 -11.51 4.81 -6.73
CA GLU A 254 -11.62 3.74 -5.74
C GLU A 254 -10.28 3.07 -5.43
N SER A 255 -9.41 2.98 -6.43
CA SER A 255 -8.05 2.44 -6.27
C SER A 255 -7.11 3.51 -5.71
N LEU A 256 -6.59 4.40 -6.56
CA LEU A 256 -5.45 5.24 -6.22
C LEU A 256 -5.80 6.43 -5.30
N VAL A 257 -6.91 7.11 -5.58
CA VAL A 257 -7.28 8.33 -4.82
C VAL A 257 -7.68 7.96 -3.39
N GLN A 258 -8.56 6.97 -3.22
CA GLN A 258 -9.00 6.51 -1.90
C GLN A 258 -7.84 5.93 -1.09
N ASP A 259 -6.88 5.25 -1.73
CA ASP A 259 -5.68 4.75 -1.06
C ASP A 259 -4.81 5.90 -0.52
N LEU A 260 -4.59 6.94 -1.32
CA LEU A 260 -3.84 8.13 -0.87
C LEU A 260 -4.59 8.92 0.22
N ILE A 261 -5.91 9.02 0.12
CA ILE A 261 -6.74 9.61 1.18
C ILE A 261 -6.56 8.79 2.46
N ALA A 262 -6.69 7.47 2.44
CA ALA A 262 -6.50 6.64 3.62
C ALA A 262 -5.09 6.78 4.21
N GLY A 263 -4.06 6.72 3.37
CA GLY A 263 -2.66 6.84 3.77
C GLY A 263 -2.28 8.19 4.39
N TYR A 264 -2.79 9.30 3.86
CA TYR A 264 -2.47 10.66 4.32
C TYR A 264 -3.58 11.38 5.11
N SER A 265 -4.72 10.74 5.34
CA SER A 265 -5.75 11.23 6.26
C SER A 265 -5.20 11.31 7.68
N LYS A 266 -5.91 12.00 8.58
CA LYS A 266 -5.47 12.09 9.97
C LYS A 266 -5.54 10.71 10.65
N TRP A 267 -4.39 10.12 10.95
CA TRP A 267 -4.30 8.89 11.74
C TRP A 267 -4.57 9.18 13.22
N GLU A 268 -5.20 8.23 13.90
CA GLU A 268 -5.44 8.28 15.36
C GLU A 268 -4.16 7.99 16.17
N PHE A 269 -3.12 7.48 15.51
CA PHE A 269 -1.86 7.07 16.12
C PHE A 269 -0.67 7.33 15.19
N SER A 270 0.51 7.32 15.79
CA SER A 270 1.80 7.29 15.12
C SER A 270 2.51 5.96 15.39
N PRO A 271 3.56 5.60 14.63
CA PRO A 271 4.41 4.46 14.96
C PRO A 271 4.85 4.38 16.44
N PHE A 272 5.04 5.53 17.12
CA PHE A 272 5.48 5.56 18.53
C PHE A 272 4.41 5.14 19.54
N ASP A 273 3.14 5.10 19.14
CA ASP A 273 2.04 4.63 19.99
C ASP A 273 1.88 3.10 19.94
N VAL A 274 2.63 2.43 19.05
CA VAL A 274 2.62 0.98 18.90
C VAL A 274 3.60 0.35 19.90
N LYS A 275 3.09 -0.50 20.78
CA LYS A 275 3.90 -1.27 21.72
C LYS A 275 4.50 -2.49 21.03
N ASN A 276 5.68 -2.93 21.47
CA ASN A 276 6.27 -4.19 21.00
C ASN A 276 5.29 -5.36 21.23
N PRO A 277 4.75 -6.00 20.17
CA PRO A 277 3.80 -7.10 20.34
C PRO A 277 4.49 -8.42 20.76
N PHE A 278 5.82 -8.47 20.67
CA PHE A 278 6.66 -9.64 20.90
C PHE A 278 7.57 -9.49 22.14
N SER A 279 7.20 -8.68 23.14
CA SER A 279 7.98 -8.58 24.39
C SER A 279 8.09 -9.93 25.11
N ASP A 280 6.99 -10.69 25.12
CA ASP A 280 6.83 -11.94 25.86
C ASP A 280 6.56 -13.14 24.94
N ARG A 281 6.73 -12.96 23.63
CA ARG A 281 6.41 -13.96 22.59
C ARG A 281 7.53 -14.03 21.57
N LYS A 282 7.67 -15.19 20.93
CA LYS A 282 8.55 -15.33 19.76
C LYS A 282 7.95 -14.56 18.59
N GLY A 283 8.78 -13.80 17.89
CA GLY A 283 8.41 -13.00 16.73
C GLY A 283 9.28 -11.76 16.63
N SER A 284 9.28 -11.12 15.47
CA SER A 284 9.98 -9.85 15.27
C SER A 284 9.29 -8.98 14.23
N VAL A 285 9.55 -7.68 14.34
CA VAL A 285 9.16 -6.69 13.35
C VAL A 285 10.41 -6.21 12.64
N HIS A 286 10.38 -6.21 11.31
CA HIS A 286 11.49 -5.81 10.45
C HIS A 286 11.08 -4.62 9.60
N ILE A 287 11.97 -3.66 9.45
CA ILE A 287 11.87 -2.62 8.41
C ILE A 287 13.04 -2.83 7.46
N TRP A 288 12.74 -3.01 6.18
CA TRP A 288 13.73 -3.08 5.10
C TRP A 288 13.63 -1.84 4.24
N GLN A 289 14.72 -1.10 4.09
CA GLN A 289 14.74 0.19 3.40
C GLN A 289 15.91 0.24 2.42
N GLY A 290 15.64 0.68 1.19
CA GLY A 290 16.70 0.99 0.23
C GLY A 290 17.33 2.33 0.58
N PHE A 291 18.66 2.40 0.69
CA PHE A 291 19.37 3.66 0.99
C PHE A 291 19.24 4.68 -0.15
N GLN A 292 19.12 4.21 -1.40
CA GLN A 292 18.95 5.02 -2.60
C GLN A 292 17.47 5.18 -3.01
N ASP A 293 16.53 4.88 -2.11
CA ASP A 293 15.10 5.02 -2.39
C ASP A 293 14.72 6.50 -2.55
N GLY A 294 14.44 6.90 -3.79
CA GLY A 294 14.01 8.25 -4.13
C GLY A 294 12.49 8.46 -4.08
N ILE A 295 11.70 7.40 -3.83
CA ILE A 295 10.24 7.48 -3.67
C ILE A 295 9.90 7.71 -2.20
N ILE A 296 10.49 6.90 -1.32
CA ILE A 296 10.38 7.04 0.14
C ILE A 296 11.79 7.15 0.73
N PRO A 297 12.29 8.38 0.94
CA PRO A 297 13.59 8.60 1.55
C PRO A 297 13.70 7.95 2.94
N PHE A 298 14.85 7.31 3.20
CA PHE A 298 15.04 6.43 4.36
C PHE A 298 14.94 7.12 5.73
N GLU A 299 15.10 8.45 5.80
CA GLU A 299 15.40 9.14 7.07
C GLU A 299 14.32 9.00 8.12
N ILE A 300 13.05 9.03 7.71
CA ILE A 300 11.92 8.89 8.64
C ILE A 300 11.84 7.45 9.14
N ASN A 301 12.04 6.46 8.26
CA ASN A 301 12.03 5.04 8.64
C ASN A 301 13.20 4.69 9.56
N ARG A 302 14.40 5.22 9.29
CA ARG A 302 15.55 5.11 10.21
C ARG A 302 15.24 5.72 11.57
N TYR A 303 14.66 6.93 11.59
CA TYR A 303 14.29 7.58 12.84
C TYR A 303 13.23 6.79 13.64
N ILE A 304 12.29 6.13 12.96
CA ILE A 304 11.33 5.22 13.60
C ILE A 304 12.06 4.11 14.33
N SER A 305 12.97 3.43 13.65
CA SER A 305 13.72 2.30 14.20
C SER A 305 14.68 2.72 15.33
N ASP A 306 15.29 3.90 15.26
CA ASP A 306 16.12 4.44 16.34
C ASP A 306 15.32 4.66 17.63
N LYS A 307 14.03 5.02 17.51
CA LYS A 307 13.12 5.23 18.65
C LYS A 307 12.40 3.97 19.12
N LEU A 308 12.28 2.97 18.26
CA LEU A 308 11.60 1.71 18.52
C LEU A 308 12.61 0.55 18.39
N PRO A 309 13.46 0.31 19.40
CA PRO A 309 14.55 -0.67 19.31
C PRO A 309 14.07 -2.12 19.17
N TRP A 310 12.77 -2.38 19.35
CA TRP A 310 12.17 -3.68 19.07
C TRP A 310 11.94 -3.94 17.57
N ILE A 311 12.13 -2.92 16.72
CA ILE A 311 12.11 -3.05 15.27
C ILE A 311 13.53 -3.32 14.78
N LYS A 312 13.73 -4.46 14.10
CA LYS A 312 14.97 -4.79 13.42
C LYS A 312 15.05 -4.02 12.10
N TYR A 313 15.91 -3.01 12.03
CA TYR A 313 16.10 -2.17 10.84
C TYR A 313 17.19 -2.74 9.93
N HIS A 314 16.85 -2.88 8.65
CA HIS A 314 17.72 -3.37 7.59
C HIS A 314 17.79 -2.32 6.50
N GLU A 315 18.84 -1.52 6.52
CA GLU A 315 19.11 -0.57 5.45
C GLU A 315 20.03 -1.20 4.42
N VAL A 316 19.55 -1.31 3.18
CA VAL A 316 20.25 -2.03 2.12
C VAL A 316 21.04 -1.02 1.27
N PRO A 317 22.39 -1.11 1.26
CA PRO A 317 23.22 -0.25 0.43
C PRO A 317 22.91 -0.44 -1.05
N ASP A 318 23.00 0.64 -1.83
CA ASP A 318 22.86 0.63 -3.30
C ASP A 318 21.52 0.14 -3.86
N LYS A 319 20.50 0.03 -3.01
CA LYS A 319 19.14 -0.35 -3.40
C LYS A 319 18.17 0.81 -3.28
N GLY A 320 17.23 0.88 -4.20
CA GLY A 320 16.10 1.80 -4.16
C GLY A 320 14.78 1.13 -3.79
N HIS A 321 13.68 1.65 -4.33
CA HIS A 321 12.33 1.31 -3.88
C HIS A 321 11.88 -0.11 -4.29
N LEU A 322 12.47 -0.67 -5.34
CA LEU A 322 12.06 -1.97 -5.90
C LEU A 322 12.86 -3.14 -5.33
N LEU A 323 13.58 -2.95 -4.21
CA LEU A 323 14.49 -3.93 -3.64
C LEU A 323 13.87 -5.31 -3.38
N ILE A 324 12.56 -5.37 -3.12
CA ILE A 324 11.86 -6.64 -2.84
C ILE A 324 11.77 -7.55 -4.08
N PHE A 325 11.96 -6.99 -5.27
CA PHE A 325 11.92 -7.73 -6.54
C PHE A 325 13.30 -8.28 -6.95
N GLU A 326 14.31 -8.15 -6.09
CA GLU A 326 15.56 -8.88 -6.22
C GLU A 326 15.50 -10.17 -5.40
N ALA A 327 15.67 -11.33 -6.07
CA ALA A 327 15.47 -12.65 -5.45
C ALA A 327 16.21 -12.82 -4.12
N HIS A 328 17.51 -12.53 -4.10
CA HIS A 328 18.34 -12.66 -2.89
C HIS A 328 17.86 -11.78 -1.71
N LEU A 329 17.34 -10.59 -1.98
CA LEU A 329 16.79 -9.71 -0.93
C LEU A 329 15.41 -10.19 -0.48
N CYS A 330 14.56 -10.62 -1.43
CA CYS A 330 13.25 -11.17 -1.11
C CYS A 330 13.35 -12.39 -0.19
N GLU A 331 14.26 -13.32 -0.53
CA GLU A 331 14.56 -14.49 0.29
C GLU A 331 15.19 -14.12 1.64
N GLY A 332 16.09 -13.11 1.66
CA GLY A 332 16.65 -12.57 2.90
C GLY A 332 15.59 -11.99 3.83
N ILE A 333 14.64 -11.22 3.29
CA ILE A 333 13.49 -10.68 4.03
C ILE A 333 12.65 -11.81 4.63
N LEU A 334 12.37 -12.87 3.84
CA LEU A 334 11.62 -14.03 4.32
C LEU A 334 12.36 -14.78 5.41
N ARG A 335 13.65 -15.10 5.21
CA ARG A 335 14.44 -15.81 6.22
C ARG A 335 14.51 -15.00 7.51
N ALA A 336 14.75 -13.69 7.44
CA ALA A 336 14.76 -12.82 8.63
C ALA A 336 13.39 -12.81 9.35
N LEU A 337 12.29 -12.72 8.61
CA LEU A 337 10.94 -12.71 9.19
C LEU A 337 10.59 -14.04 9.88
N LEU A 338 10.92 -15.17 9.26
CA LEU A 338 10.45 -16.49 9.68
C LEU A 338 11.40 -17.17 10.67
N LEU A 339 12.70 -16.91 10.56
CA LEU A 339 13.74 -17.60 11.32
C LEU A 339 14.41 -16.72 12.37
N GLY A 340 14.25 -15.39 12.28
CA GLY A 340 14.71 -14.42 13.29
C GLY A 340 15.94 -13.64 12.88
#